data_AF-A0A448MZ60-F1
#
_entry.id   AF-A0A448MZ60-F1
#
_cell.length_a   1.000
_cell.length_b   1.000
_cell.length_c   1.000
_cell.angle_alpha   90.00
_cell.angle_beta   90.00
_cell.angle_gamma   90.00
#
_symmetry.space_group_name_H-M   'P 1'
#
loop_
_entity.id
_entity.type
_entity.pdbx_description
1 polymer ?
#
loop_
_entity_poly.entity_id
_entity_poly.type
_entity_poly.pdbx_seq_one_letter_code
_entity_poly.pdbx_strand_id
1 'polypeptide(L)'
;MIPPQFYGARRDEQTQKLLKALQTDRPIAPVSVASTCVRDVLAFVYAALEKRPELDRAIVITDRAAWAHLVECATSLLLIPLFSNPDTASALERGHRVLVAVNGDTYSQDDATILLPKVGRQEAGEILREAGVDFRRAERMAALARRSMAAFLRSVSRNPVVQKPAWLNNADTVAILVPLVLLGAWEGREEHDERYRDKEYIEPFVGTSMAEIRRLVVSLSRQSDSPFVQSGSVWRLVDPVDAARLLLPEIGGEIVKRWQVLACNVLLAADPCREMEASERLAAEICGVNSGCSGTLRHHVAEGLALAAVSSDKLVPEVRRIVGQLLSSAFADSTGNMLADLAPELPLLAEAAPSDFLTAITADLDRPAPIIRTLFKDADASNFSFGSSSPHPNIQRALEYLCWSEEYYGDAAMLLAGLAALDPGGRLGERPIDSLQKVTAGWINQSAGAWTTRSPSLSR
;
A
#
# COMPACT_ATOMS: atom_id res chain seq x y z
N MET A 1 -2.67 -5.49 -22.01
CA MET A 1 -4.07 -5.60 -21.54
C MET A 1 -4.08 -6.64 -20.42
N ILE A 2 -5.05 -6.60 -19.51
CA ILE A 2 -5.14 -7.61 -18.44
C ILE A 2 -5.74 -8.89 -19.03
N PRO A 3 -5.08 -10.05 -18.93
CA PRO A 3 -5.60 -11.31 -19.47
C PRO A 3 -6.94 -11.67 -18.79
N PRO A 4 -7.93 -12.23 -19.51
CA PRO A 4 -9.23 -12.57 -18.92
C PRO A 4 -9.11 -13.58 -17.77
N GLN A 5 -8.13 -14.49 -17.84
CA GLN A 5 -7.86 -15.49 -16.80
C GLN A 5 -7.60 -14.84 -15.43
N PHE A 6 -7.07 -13.61 -15.41
CA PHE A 6 -6.85 -12.84 -14.18
C PHE A 6 -8.14 -12.69 -13.36
N TYR A 7 -9.26 -12.41 -14.02
CA TYR A 7 -10.55 -12.22 -13.35
C TYR A 7 -11.19 -13.52 -12.87
N GLY A 8 -10.65 -14.67 -13.30
CA GLY A 8 -11.00 -16.02 -12.84
C GLY A 8 -10.05 -16.58 -11.78
N ALA A 9 -8.96 -15.89 -11.43
CA ALA A 9 -7.94 -16.39 -10.49
C ALA A 9 -8.54 -16.71 -9.10
N ARG A 10 -8.55 -18.01 -8.72
CA ARG A 10 -9.22 -18.56 -7.51
C ARG A 10 -10.74 -18.39 -7.49
N ARG A 11 -11.39 -18.35 -8.66
CA ARG A 11 -12.85 -18.22 -8.82
C ARG A 11 -13.47 -19.37 -9.64
N ASP A 12 -12.84 -20.54 -9.62
CA ASP A 12 -13.28 -21.71 -10.39
C ASP A 12 -14.69 -22.19 -9.99
N GLU A 13 -14.98 -22.20 -8.69
CA GLU A 13 -16.30 -22.59 -8.17
C GLU A 13 -17.38 -21.60 -8.63
N GLN A 14 -17.10 -20.29 -8.55
CA GLN A 14 -18.02 -19.25 -9.04
C GLN A 14 -18.24 -19.35 -10.55
N THR A 15 -17.19 -19.69 -11.29
CA THR A 15 -17.27 -19.95 -12.74
C THR A 15 -18.19 -21.14 -13.02
N GLN A 16 -18.02 -22.25 -12.32
CA GLN A 16 -18.89 -23.42 -12.45
C GLN A 16 -20.34 -23.11 -12.06
N LYS A 17 -20.58 -22.37 -10.98
CA LYS A 17 -21.91 -21.92 -10.57
C LYS A 17 -22.58 -21.06 -11.64
N LEU A 18 -21.85 -20.09 -12.20
CA LEU A 18 -22.35 -19.24 -13.28
C LEU A 18 -22.71 -20.06 -14.51
N LEU A 19 -21.82 -20.95 -14.96
CA LEU A 19 -22.06 -21.79 -16.12
C LEU A 19 -23.25 -22.73 -15.91
N LYS A 20 -23.38 -23.35 -14.73
CA LYS A 20 -24.52 -24.19 -14.39
C LYS A 20 -25.83 -23.39 -14.37
N ALA A 21 -25.82 -22.20 -13.79
CA ALA A 21 -26.99 -21.33 -13.74
C ALA A 21 -27.42 -20.93 -15.15
N LEU A 22 -26.46 -20.58 -16.01
CA LEU A 22 -26.73 -20.28 -17.41
C LEU A 22 -27.24 -21.52 -18.16
N GLN A 23 -26.75 -22.73 -17.92
CA GLN A 23 -27.24 -23.93 -18.64
C GLN A 23 -28.69 -24.35 -18.31
N THR A 24 -29.32 -23.77 -17.29
CA THR A 24 -30.70 -24.10 -16.92
C THR A 24 -31.66 -23.76 -18.06
N ASP A 25 -32.50 -24.73 -18.45
CA ASP A 25 -33.56 -24.53 -19.43
C ASP A 25 -34.73 -23.78 -18.77
N ARG A 26 -35.17 -22.68 -19.37
CA ARG A 26 -36.17 -21.72 -18.85
C ARG A 26 -35.94 -21.28 -17.39
N PRO A 27 -35.00 -20.35 -17.13
CA PRO A 27 -34.77 -19.83 -15.79
C PRO A 27 -35.98 -19.06 -15.26
N ILE A 28 -36.37 -19.33 -14.01
CA ILE A 28 -37.50 -18.70 -13.32
C ILE A 28 -37.03 -17.45 -12.54
N ALA A 29 -35.72 -17.29 -12.33
CA ALA A 29 -35.11 -16.19 -11.61
C ALA A 29 -33.83 -15.71 -12.32
N PRO A 30 -33.44 -14.44 -12.15
CA PRO A 30 -32.16 -13.93 -12.67
C PRO A 30 -30.97 -14.55 -11.93
N VAL A 31 -29.83 -14.64 -12.60
CA VAL A 31 -28.56 -15.02 -11.98
C VAL A 31 -27.92 -13.79 -11.36
N SER A 32 -27.79 -13.76 -10.04
CA SER A 32 -27.14 -12.65 -9.34
C SER A 32 -25.66 -12.94 -9.12
N VAL A 33 -24.79 -12.01 -9.50
CA VAL A 33 -23.35 -12.08 -9.23
C VAL A 33 -22.94 -10.82 -8.47
N ALA A 34 -22.33 -10.99 -7.30
CA ALA A 34 -21.98 -9.89 -6.41
C ALA A 34 -20.46 -9.70 -6.31
N SER A 35 -20.02 -8.45 -6.36
CA SER A 35 -18.65 -8.03 -6.02
C SER A 35 -18.69 -6.63 -5.39
N THR A 36 -17.58 -6.18 -4.83
CA THR A 36 -17.39 -4.79 -4.38
C THR A 36 -17.28 -3.79 -5.54
N CYS A 37 -17.20 -4.29 -6.78
CA CYS A 37 -17.13 -3.49 -7.99
C CYS A 37 -17.93 -4.15 -9.12
N VAL A 38 -18.91 -3.44 -9.69
CA VAL A 38 -19.70 -3.94 -10.83
C VAL A 38 -18.83 -4.27 -12.04
N ARG A 39 -17.75 -3.51 -12.27
CA ARG A 39 -16.81 -3.80 -13.37
C ARG A 39 -16.02 -5.09 -13.17
N ASP A 40 -15.79 -5.50 -11.91
CA ASP A 40 -15.22 -6.82 -11.60
C ASP A 40 -16.19 -7.93 -12.01
N VAL A 41 -17.49 -7.77 -11.73
CA VAL A 41 -18.52 -8.72 -12.17
C VAL A 41 -18.52 -8.86 -13.68
N LEU A 42 -18.53 -7.75 -14.42
CA LEU A 42 -18.51 -7.80 -15.89
C LEU A 42 -17.23 -8.44 -16.44
N ALA A 43 -16.08 -8.13 -15.86
CA ALA A 43 -14.81 -8.72 -16.27
C ALA A 43 -14.73 -10.23 -15.95
N PHE A 44 -15.27 -10.64 -14.81
CA PHE A 44 -15.42 -12.05 -14.44
C PHE A 44 -16.37 -12.79 -15.38
N VAL A 45 -17.54 -12.23 -15.69
CA VAL A 45 -18.50 -12.82 -16.64
C VAL A 45 -17.87 -12.97 -18.02
N TYR A 46 -17.16 -11.95 -18.50
CA TYR A 46 -16.42 -12.03 -19.75
C TYR A 46 -15.38 -13.16 -19.71
N ALA A 47 -14.58 -13.25 -18.65
CA ALA A 47 -13.58 -14.30 -18.50
C ALA A 47 -14.19 -15.71 -18.45
N ALA A 48 -15.31 -15.88 -17.75
CA ALA A 48 -16.02 -17.15 -17.65
C ALA A 48 -16.62 -17.61 -18.99
N LEU A 49 -16.99 -16.65 -19.86
CA LEU A 49 -17.67 -16.90 -21.12
C LEU A 49 -16.78 -16.73 -22.37
N GLU A 50 -15.50 -16.37 -22.22
CA GLU A 50 -14.58 -16.03 -23.33
C GLU A 50 -14.59 -17.06 -24.49
N LYS A 51 -14.77 -18.34 -24.16
CA LYS A 51 -14.79 -19.47 -25.11
C LYS A 51 -16.16 -20.13 -25.24
N ARG A 52 -17.25 -19.38 -25.00
CA ARG A 52 -18.61 -19.90 -24.89
C ARG A 52 -19.59 -19.11 -25.79
N PRO A 53 -20.55 -19.79 -26.45
CA PRO A 53 -21.50 -19.14 -27.36
C PRO A 53 -22.46 -18.18 -26.65
N GLU A 54 -22.66 -18.31 -25.34
CA GLU A 54 -23.48 -17.38 -24.56
C GLU A 54 -22.92 -15.94 -24.59
N LEU A 55 -21.61 -15.78 -24.79
CA LEU A 55 -20.97 -14.47 -24.89
C LEU A 55 -21.42 -13.69 -26.12
N ASP A 56 -21.63 -14.38 -27.25
CA ASP A 56 -22.06 -13.77 -28.52
C ASP A 56 -23.45 -13.12 -28.43
N ARG A 57 -24.22 -13.50 -27.41
CA ARG A 57 -25.60 -13.03 -27.15
C ARG A 57 -25.70 -12.25 -25.84
N ALA A 58 -24.57 -11.90 -25.22
CA ALA A 58 -24.50 -11.12 -24.00
C ALA A 58 -24.58 -9.62 -24.31
N ILE A 59 -25.53 -8.92 -23.70
CA ILE A 59 -25.73 -7.48 -23.89
C ILE A 59 -25.72 -6.77 -22.54
N VAL A 60 -24.79 -5.83 -22.38
CA VAL A 60 -24.75 -4.92 -21.24
C VAL A 60 -25.62 -3.70 -21.55
N ILE A 61 -26.58 -3.42 -20.69
CA ILE A 61 -27.67 -2.48 -20.97
C ILE A 61 -27.64 -1.38 -19.91
N THR A 62 -27.35 -0.15 -20.32
CA THR A 62 -27.26 1.00 -19.41
C THR A 62 -28.53 1.84 -19.36
N ASP A 63 -29.49 1.59 -20.26
CA ASP A 63 -30.68 2.41 -20.46
C ASP A 63 -31.98 1.58 -20.44
N ARG A 64 -33.04 2.17 -19.86
CA ARG A 64 -34.33 1.49 -19.69
C ARG A 64 -35.10 1.34 -21.00
N ALA A 65 -34.98 2.29 -21.94
CA ALA A 65 -35.65 2.18 -23.23
C ALA A 65 -34.99 1.08 -24.09
N ALA A 66 -33.66 0.99 -24.05
CA ALA A 66 -32.94 -0.13 -24.68
C ALA A 66 -33.36 -1.49 -24.10
N TRP A 67 -33.54 -1.59 -22.78
CA TRP A 67 -34.08 -2.80 -22.14
C TRP A 67 -35.44 -3.19 -22.70
N ALA A 68 -36.38 -2.24 -22.73
CA ALA A 68 -37.74 -2.51 -23.22
C ALA A 68 -37.73 -3.04 -24.68
N HIS A 69 -36.85 -2.52 -25.52
CA HIS A 69 -36.71 -2.98 -26.91
C HIS A 69 -36.10 -4.39 -27.01
N LEU A 70 -35.05 -4.67 -26.23
CA LEU A 70 -34.35 -5.96 -26.26
C LEU A 70 -35.20 -7.10 -25.69
N VAL A 71 -36.09 -6.82 -24.76
CA VAL A 71 -37.02 -7.80 -24.19
C VAL A 71 -38.13 -8.20 -25.19
N GLU A 72 -38.34 -7.46 -26.28
CA GLU A 72 -39.25 -7.87 -27.37
C GLU A 72 -38.55 -8.74 -28.44
N CYS A 73 -37.25 -8.96 -28.33
CA CYS A 73 -36.51 -9.72 -29.34
C CYS A 73 -36.90 -11.21 -29.30
N ALA A 74 -37.28 -11.76 -30.46
CA ALA A 74 -37.63 -13.18 -30.57
C ALA A 74 -36.45 -14.13 -30.29
N THR A 75 -35.21 -13.62 -30.39
CA THR A 75 -34.00 -14.38 -30.10
C THR A 75 -33.68 -14.25 -28.62
N SER A 76 -33.51 -15.37 -27.91
CA SER A 76 -33.06 -15.35 -26.50
C SER A 76 -31.73 -14.61 -26.35
N LEU A 77 -31.54 -13.85 -25.28
CA LEU A 77 -30.34 -13.04 -25.05
C LEU A 77 -29.91 -13.20 -23.60
N LEU A 78 -28.64 -12.96 -23.32
CA LEU A 78 -28.14 -12.76 -21.96
C LEU A 78 -28.11 -11.27 -21.66
N LEU A 79 -29.14 -10.78 -20.97
CA LEU A 79 -29.31 -9.37 -20.66
C LEU A 79 -28.65 -9.04 -19.32
N ILE A 80 -27.78 -8.03 -19.31
CA ILE A 80 -27.03 -7.57 -18.13
C ILE A 80 -27.36 -6.09 -17.87
N PRO A 81 -28.39 -5.77 -17.07
CA PRO A 81 -28.77 -4.38 -16.80
C PRO A 81 -27.79 -3.71 -15.83
N LEU A 82 -27.39 -2.49 -16.15
CA LEU A 82 -26.58 -1.58 -15.31
C LEU A 82 -27.39 -0.36 -14.82
N PHE A 83 -28.72 -0.46 -14.85
CA PHE A 83 -29.64 0.57 -14.35
C PHE A 83 -30.55 -0.01 -13.25
N SER A 84 -31.16 0.86 -12.45
CA SER A 84 -31.96 0.46 -11.28
C SER A 84 -33.31 -0.14 -11.67
N ASN A 85 -33.80 -1.13 -10.91
CA ASN A 85 -35.12 -1.75 -11.04
C ASN A 85 -35.48 -2.18 -12.48
N PRO A 86 -34.69 -3.06 -13.11
CA PRO A 86 -35.09 -3.70 -14.36
C PRO A 86 -36.29 -4.64 -14.12
N ASP A 87 -37.23 -4.69 -15.05
CA ASP A 87 -38.31 -5.69 -15.03
C ASP A 87 -37.76 -7.04 -15.52
N THR A 88 -37.11 -7.76 -14.61
CA THR A 88 -36.48 -9.04 -14.91
C THR A 88 -37.50 -10.15 -15.18
N ALA A 89 -38.71 -10.06 -14.60
CA ALA A 89 -39.75 -11.09 -14.75
C ALA A 89 -40.22 -11.17 -16.21
N SER A 90 -40.58 -10.03 -16.81
CA SER A 90 -40.99 -9.97 -18.21
C SER A 90 -39.91 -10.49 -19.18
N ALA A 91 -38.63 -10.22 -18.89
CA ALA A 91 -37.52 -10.73 -19.70
C ALA A 91 -37.40 -12.26 -19.63
N LEU A 92 -37.55 -12.84 -18.43
CA LEU A 92 -37.50 -14.28 -18.22
C LEU A 92 -38.70 -15.00 -18.86
N GLU A 93 -39.91 -14.44 -18.75
CA GLU A 93 -41.12 -14.97 -19.37
C GLU A 93 -41.00 -15.08 -20.90
N ARG A 94 -40.27 -14.15 -21.53
CA ARG A 94 -39.98 -14.16 -22.98
C ARG A 94 -38.79 -15.02 -23.36
N GLY A 95 -38.23 -15.76 -22.40
CA GLY A 95 -37.16 -16.73 -22.64
C GLY A 95 -35.77 -16.10 -22.75
N HIS A 96 -35.59 -14.83 -22.35
CA HIS A 96 -34.25 -14.27 -22.16
C HIS A 96 -33.65 -14.79 -20.84
N ARG A 97 -32.33 -14.66 -20.74
CA ARG A 97 -31.59 -14.87 -19.50
C ARG A 97 -31.20 -13.52 -18.95
N VAL A 98 -31.28 -13.36 -17.64
CA VAL A 98 -30.92 -12.11 -16.97
C VAL A 98 -29.81 -12.37 -15.97
N LEU A 99 -28.73 -11.60 -16.06
CA LEU A 99 -27.66 -11.58 -15.06
C LEU A 99 -27.62 -10.22 -14.39
N VAL A 100 -27.82 -10.19 -13.08
CA VAL A 100 -27.81 -8.97 -12.28
C VAL A 100 -26.45 -8.82 -11.61
N ALA A 101 -25.73 -7.76 -11.97
CA ALA A 101 -24.49 -7.40 -11.30
C ALA A 101 -24.81 -6.60 -10.02
N VAL A 102 -24.54 -7.21 -8.88
CA VAL A 102 -24.83 -6.65 -7.57
C VAL A 102 -23.58 -5.98 -7.01
N ASN A 103 -23.73 -4.73 -6.55
CA ASN A 103 -22.74 -4.12 -5.67
C ASN A 103 -23.05 -4.57 -4.23
N GLY A 104 -22.04 -5.12 -3.55
CA GLY A 104 -22.17 -5.87 -2.29
C GLY A 104 -22.94 -5.18 -1.15
N ASP A 105 -23.16 -3.87 -1.22
CA ASP A 105 -23.86 -3.08 -0.18
C ASP A 105 -25.37 -2.89 -0.43
N THR A 106 -25.90 -3.28 -1.60
CA THR A 106 -27.24 -2.86 -2.06
C THR A 106 -28.30 -3.94 -2.18
N TYR A 107 -27.98 -5.22 -2.06
CA TYR A 107 -28.95 -6.31 -2.22
C TYR A 107 -28.88 -7.30 -1.05
N SER A 108 -30.06 -7.73 -0.60
CA SER A 108 -30.23 -8.89 0.30
C SER A 108 -29.38 -10.04 -0.22
N GLN A 109 -28.50 -10.57 0.63
CA GLN A 109 -27.77 -11.80 0.34
C GLN A 109 -28.75 -12.96 0.34
N ASP A 110 -29.49 -13.13 -0.74
CA ASP A 110 -30.24 -14.35 -0.97
C ASP A 110 -29.23 -15.48 -1.25
N ASP A 111 -29.47 -16.68 -0.70
CA ASP A 111 -28.59 -17.86 -0.79
C ASP A 111 -28.20 -18.25 -2.23
N ALA A 112 -28.91 -17.74 -3.24
CA ALA A 112 -28.66 -18.00 -4.66
C ALA A 112 -27.62 -17.06 -5.32
N THR A 113 -27.13 -16.02 -4.63
CA THR A 113 -26.19 -15.04 -5.22
C THR A 113 -24.76 -15.58 -5.29
N ILE A 114 -24.14 -15.51 -6.47
CA ILE A 114 -22.74 -15.87 -6.67
C ILE A 114 -21.85 -14.73 -6.16
N LEU A 115 -21.34 -14.87 -4.94
CA LEU A 115 -20.38 -13.92 -4.36
C LEU A 115 -18.97 -14.17 -4.93
N LEU A 116 -18.39 -13.16 -5.56
CA LEU A 116 -17.02 -13.22 -6.06
C LEU A 116 -16.02 -13.01 -4.93
N PRO A 117 -15.15 -13.99 -4.62
CA PRO A 117 -14.07 -13.78 -3.67
C PRO A 117 -13.00 -12.85 -4.27
N LYS A 118 -12.13 -12.32 -3.42
CA LYS A 118 -10.95 -11.57 -3.88
C LYS A 118 -10.06 -12.46 -4.73
N VAL A 119 -9.52 -11.91 -5.83
CA VAL A 119 -8.58 -12.64 -6.70
C VAL A 119 -7.39 -13.21 -5.92
N GLY A 120 -6.97 -14.42 -6.27
CA GLY A 120 -5.80 -15.07 -5.69
C GLY A 120 -4.53 -14.29 -6.01
N ARG A 121 -3.77 -13.84 -4.99
CA ARG A 121 -2.61 -12.97 -5.20
C ARG A 121 -1.52 -13.66 -6.04
N GLN A 122 -1.20 -14.90 -5.69
CA GLN A 122 -0.16 -15.66 -6.36
C GLN A 122 -0.56 -15.99 -7.80
N GLU A 123 -1.77 -16.51 -7.99
CA GLU A 123 -2.29 -16.92 -9.30
C GLU A 123 -2.45 -15.71 -10.23
N ALA A 124 -2.96 -14.59 -9.70
CA ALA A 124 -3.03 -13.34 -10.46
C ALA A 124 -1.63 -12.82 -10.84
N GLY A 125 -0.65 -12.93 -9.94
CA GLY A 125 0.74 -12.57 -10.22
C GLY A 125 1.40 -13.45 -11.28
N GLU A 126 1.15 -14.77 -11.25
CA GLU A 126 1.57 -15.73 -12.27
C GLU A 126 0.99 -15.38 -13.65
N ILE A 127 -0.33 -15.21 -13.74
CA ILE A 127 -1.02 -14.86 -14.99
C ILE A 127 -0.47 -13.55 -15.60
N LEU A 128 -0.21 -12.53 -14.78
CA LEU A 128 0.36 -11.28 -15.26
C LEU A 128 1.79 -11.45 -15.79
N ARG A 129 2.61 -12.30 -15.14
CA ARG A 129 3.98 -12.59 -15.58
C ARG A 129 4.02 -13.37 -16.89
N GLU A 130 3.15 -14.36 -17.05
CA GLU A 130 2.97 -15.08 -18.32
C GLU A 130 2.54 -14.14 -19.46
N ALA A 131 1.80 -13.08 -19.12
CA ALA A 131 1.44 -12.01 -20.06
C ALA A 131 2.55 -10.96 -20.28
N GLY A 132 3.76 -11.19 -19.78
CA GLY A 132 4.93 -10.32 -19.99
C GLY A 132 5.06 -9.13 -19.03
N VAL A 133 4.30 -9.09 -17.94
CA VAL A 133 4.48 -8.07 -16.90
C VAL A 133 5.66 -8.46 -16.00
N ASP A 134 6.60 -7.52 -15.78
CA ASP A 134 7.71 -7.71 -14.86
C ASP A 134 7.26 -8.17 -13.47
N PHE A 135 8.08 -9.01 -12.80
CA PHE A 135 7.78 -9.61 -11.51
C PHE A 135 7.32 -8.59 -10.46
N ARG A 136 8.07 -7.50 -10.24
CA ARG A 136 7.73 -6.52 -9.19
C ARG A 136 6.43 -5.81 -9.53
N ARG A 137 6.21 -5.51 -10.81
CA ARG A 137 4.98 -4.86 -11.28
C ARG A 137 3.77 -5.80 -11.18
N ALA A 138 3.92 -7.07 -11.54
CA ALA A 138 2.87 -8.08 -11.43
C ALA A 138 2.42 -8.28 -9.98
N GLU A 139 3.37 -8.38 -9.04
CA GLU A 139 3.08 -8.49 -7.61
C GLU A 139 2.31 -7.28 -7.07
N ARG A 140 2.73 -6.06 -7.43
CA ARG A 140 2.00 -4.83 -7.04
C ARG A 140 0.59 -4.80 -7.61
N MET A 141 0.43 -5.16 -8.88
CA MET A 141 -0.88 -5.21 -9.55
C MET A 141 -1.81 -6.24 -8.91
N ALA A 142 -1.32 -7.45 -8.62
CA ALA A 142 -2.09 -8.51 -7.96
C ALA A 142 -2.47 -8.12 -6.51
N ALA A 143 -1.54 -7.53 -5.75
CA ALA A 143 -1.82 -7.03 -4.42
C ALA A 143 -2.86 -5.90 -4.42
N LEU A 144 -2.77 -4.96 -5.36
CA LEU A 144 -3.75 -3.88 -5.53
C LEU A 144 -5.13 -4.43 -5.87
N ALA A 145 -5.25 -5.34 -6.83
CA ALA A 145 -6.53 -5.94 -7.21
C ALA A 145 -7.20 -6.70 -6.06
N ARG A 146 -6.41 -7.37 -5.22
CA ARG A 146 -6.90 -8.05 -4.02
C ARG A 146 -7.34 -7.07 -2.93
N ARG A 147 -6.68 -5.91 -2.80
CA ARG A 147 -7.02 -4.85 -1.84
C ARG A 147 -8.25 -4.05 -2.29
N SER A 148 -8.27 -3.63 -3.54
CA SER A 148 -9.38 -2.95 -4.20
C SER A 148 -9.35 -3.19 -5.72
N MET A 149 -10.32 -3.97 -6.21
CA MET A 149 -10.46 -4.20 -7.64
C MET A 149 -10.82 -2.92 -8.41
N ALA A 150 -11.56 -2.00 -7.80
CA ALA A 150 -11.90 -0.73 -8.43
C ALA A 150 -10.66 0.14 -8.65
N ALA A 151 -9.81 0.29 -7.63
CA ALA A 151 -8.56 1.03 -7.74
C ALA A 151 -7.61 0.37 -8.75
N PHE A 152 -7.54 -0.97 -8.76
CA PHE A 152 -6.80 -1.70 -9.80
C PHE A 152 -7.31 -1.38 -11.20
N LEU A 153 -8.61 -1.55 -11.46
CA LEU A 153 -9.24 -1.29 -12.75
C LEU A 153 -9.06 0.17 -13.20
N ARG A 154 -9.04 1.10 -12.24
CA ARG A 154 -8.72 2.50 -12.48
C ARG A 154 -7.26 2.70 -12.89
N SER A 155 -6.31 2.12 -12.14
CA SER A 155 -4.87 2.24 -12.41
C SER A 155 -4.45 1.67 -13.78
N VAL A 156 -5.12 0.63 -14.26
CA VAL A 156 -4.82 -0.02 -15.56
C VAL A 156 -5.67 0.51 -16.72
N SER A 157 -6.62 1.41 -16.44
CA SER A 157 -7.49 2.00 -17.46
C SER A 157 -6.68 2.89 -18.41
N ARG A 158 -7.02 2.87 -19.69
CA ARG A 158 -6.51 3.82 -20.71
C ARG A 158 -7.40 5.05 -20.87
N ASN A 159 -8.60 5.03 -20.27
CA ASN A 159 -9.54 6.15 -20.34
C ASN A 159 -9.21 7.17 -19.22
N PRO A 160 -8.80 8.40 -19.55
CA PRO A 160 -8.46 9.43 -18.55
C PRO A 160 -9.63 9.79 -17.62
N VAL A 161 -10.88 9.68 -18.09
CA VAL A 161 -12.07 9.94 -17.27
C VAL A 161 -12.19 8.91 -16.16
N VAL A 162 -11.93 7.64 -16.48
CA VAL A 162 -11.94 6.54 -15.50
C VAL A 162 -10.79 6.67 -14.50
N GLN A 163 -9.62 7.15 -14.95
CA GLN A 163 -8.45 7.34 -14.10
C GLN A 163 -8.66 8.41 -13.01
N LYS A 164 -9.65 9.30 -13.19
CA LYS A 164 -10.03 10.32 -12.20
C LYS A 164 -11.16 9.79 -11.30
N PRO A 165 -10.86 9.46 -10.04
CA PRO A 165 -11.87 8.96 -9.13
C PRO A 165 -12.82 10.07 -8.65
N ALA A 166 -14.04 9.68 -8.25
CA ALA A 166 -15.10 10.62 -7.91
C ALA A 166 -14.79 11.48 -6.67
N TRP A 167 -13.95 10.99 -5.75
CA TRP A 167 -13.54 11.72 -4.55
C TRP A 167 -12.64 12.93 -4.84
N LEU A 168 -12.17 13.12 -6.07
CA LEU A 168 -11.50 14.36 -6.51
C LEU A 168 -12.48 15.47 -6.91
N ASN A 169 -13.77 15.17 -7.07
CA ASN A 169 -14.75 16.14 -7.59
C ASN A 169 -15.23 17.14 -6.52
N ASN A 170 -14.91 16.92 -5.24
CA ASN A 170 -15.32 17.76 -4.13
C ASN A 170 -14.07 18.39 -3.47
N ALA A 171 -13.99 19.73 -3.51
CA ALA A 171 -12.84 20.46 -3.01
C ALA A 171 -12.62 20.29 -1.49
N ASP A 172 -13.69 20.23 -0.69
CA ASP A 172 -13.60 20.03 0.78
C ASP A 172 -13.06 18.63 1.11
N THR A 173 -13.47 17.62 0.34
CA THR A 173 -12.94 16.25 0.44
C THR A 173 -11.46 16.24 0.10
N VAL A 174 -11.06 16.87 -1.00
CA VAL A 174 -9.65 16.97 -1.42
C VAL A 174 -8.81 17.69 -0.36
N ALA A 175 -9.31 18.78 0.23
CA ALA A 175 -8.60 19.53 1.26
C ALA A 175 -8.24 18.68 2.49
N ILE A 176 -9.07 17.71 2.85
CA ILE A 176 -8.79 16.74 3.93
C ILE A 176 -7.91 15.59 3.42
N LEU A 177 -8.11 15.10 2.20
CA LEU A 177 -7.35 13.96 1.66
C LEU A 177 -5.87 14.30 1.37
N VAL A 178 -5.56 15.53 0.94
CA VAL A 178 -4.19 15.97 0.64
C VAL A 178 -3.22 15.73 1.81
N PRO A 179 -3.47 16.23 3.04
CA PRO A 179 -2.61 15.93 4.18
C PRO A 179 -2.66 14.44 4.55
N LEU A 180 -3.83 13.78 4.49
CA LEU A 180 -3.93 12.35 4.84
C LEU A 180 -3.10 11.43 3.93
N VAL A 181 -2.83 11.83 2.69
CA VAL A 181 -1.93 11.10 1.80
C VAL A 181 -0.50 11.07 2.34
N LEU A 182 -0.01 12.19 2.89
CA LEU A 182 1.31 12.27 3.51
C LEU A 182 1.37 11.53 4.86
N LEU A 183 0.23 11.30 5.50
CA LEU A 183 0.13 10.43 6.68
C LEU A 183 0.10 8.96 6.31
N GLY A 184 -0.49 8.59 5.17
CA GLY A 184 -0.58 7.21 4.68
C GLY A 184 -1.56 6.31 5.43
N ALA A 185 -1.48 6.28 6.76
CA ALA A 185 -2.28 5.44 7.62
C ALA A 185 -2.26 5.87 9.09
N TRP A 186 -3.28 5.46 9.84
CA TRP A 186 -3.42 5.73 11.28
C TRP A 186 -4.35 4.71 11.96
N GLU A 187 -4.29 4.63 13.28
CA GLU A 187 -5.20 3.80 14.06
C GLU A 187 -6.61 4.43 14.13
N GLY A 188 -7.61 3.72 13.63
CA GLY A 188 -9.02 4.12 13.64
C GLY A 188 -9.78 3.81 14.93
N ARG A 189 -9.17 4.05 16.09
CA ARG A 189 -9.80 3.80 17.39
C ARG A 189 -10.91 4.81 17.70
N GLU A 190 -11.76 4.47 18.67
CA GLU A 190 -12.82 5.38 19.15
C GLU A 190 -12.24 6.57 19.91
N GLU A 191 -12.91 7.73 19.79
CA GLU A 191 -12.46 9.03 20.30
C GLU A 191 -12.29 9.07 21.83
N HIS A 192 -12.99 8.16 22.52
CA HIS A 192 -12.99 8.00 23.98
C HIS A 192 -11.92 7.02 24.51
N ASP A 193 -11.10 6.41 23.64
CA ASP A 193 -9.93 5.66 24.11
C ASP A 193 -8.87 6.67 24.56
N GLU A 194 -8.76 6.92 25.86
CA GLU A 194 -7.75 7.84 26.45
C GLU A 194 -6.30 7.45 26.12
N ARG A 195 -6.10 6.23 25.60
CA ARG A 195 -4.80 5.74 25.08
C ARG A 195 -4.53 6.15 23.63
N TYR A 196 -5.52 6.67 22.90
CA TYR A 196 -5.36 7.11 21.51
C TYR A 196 -4.96 8.59 21.44
N ARG A 197 -3.64 8.81 21.41
CA ARG A 197 -3.04 10.15 21.36
C ARG A 197 -2.63 10.61 19.96
N ASP A 198 -2.69 9.75 18.95
CA ASP A 198 -2.37 10.12 17.55
C ASP A 198 -3.22 11.31 17.05
N LYS A 199 -4.45 11.47 17.58
CA LYS A 199 -5.31 12.63 17.26
C LYS A 199 -4.64 13.96 17.58
N GLU A 200 -3.82 14.03 18.63
CA GLU A 200 -3.10 15.24 19.05
C GLU A 200 -2.07 15.69 17.99
N TYR A 201 -1.64 14.78 17.11
CA TYR A 201 -0.75 15.06 16.00
C TYR A 201 -1.50 15.24 14.68
N ILE A 202 -2.51 14.41 14.43
CA ILE A 202 -3.26 14.40 13.16
C ILE A 202 -4.13 15.65 13.01
N GLU A 203 -4.86 16.08 14.05
CA GLU A 203 -5.80 17.20 13.93
C GLU A 203 -5.09 18.52 13.62
N PRO A 204 -3.99 18.92 14.30
CA PRO A 204 -3.26 20.12 13.93
C PRO A 204 -2.67 20.04 12.53
N PHE A 205 -2.21 18.86 12.11
CA PHE A 205 -1.63 18.67 10.77
C PHE A 205 -2.66 18.83 9.66
N VAL A 206 -3.78 18.12 9.75
CA VAL A 206 -4.87 18.18 8.77
C VAL A 206 -5.58 19.53 8.85
N GLY A 207 -5.72 20.10 10.06
CA GLY A 207 -6.50 21.31 10.34
C GLY A 207 -8.00 21.02 10.49
N THR A 208 -8.36 19.79 10.88
CA THR A 208 -9.73 19.29 10.95
C THR A 208 -9.83 18.24 12.07
N SER A 209 -10.99 18.14 12.73
CA SER A 209 -11.18 17.21 13.84
C SER A 209 -11.12 15.74 13.38
N MET A 210 -10.67 14.83 14.24
CA MET A 210 -10.68 13.39 13.94
C MET A 210 -12.09 12.87 13.70
N ALA A 211 -13.10 13.45 14.35
CA ALA A 211 -14.50 13.10 14.10
C ALA A 211 -14.95 13.42 12.67
N GLU A 212 -14.49 14.53 12.09
CA GLU A 212 -14.75 14.90 10.70
C GLU A 212 -13.96 14.04 9.72
N ILE A 213 -12.67 13.81 9.98
CA ILE A 213 -11.82 12.90 9.19
C ILE A 213 -12.45 11.51 9.13
N ARG A 214 -12.89 10.97 10.27
CA ARG A 214 -13.53 9.66 10.35
C ARG A 214 -14.87 9.64 9.59
N ARG A 215 -15.71 10.66 9.74
CA ARG A 215 -16.97 10.77 8.98
C ARG A 215 -16.72 10.76 7.47
N LEU A 216 -15.72 11.50 7.00
CA LEU A 216 -15.35 11.52 5.59
C LEU A 216 -14.88 10.14 5.11
N VAL A 217 -13.89 9.55 5.79
CA VAL A 217 -13.27 8.30 5.36
C VAL A 217 -14.27 7.12 5.40
N VAL A 218 -15.16 7.07 6.40
CA VAL A 218 -16.26 6.08 6.45
C VAL A 218 -17.30 6.31 5.34
N SER A 219 -17.58 7.57 4.99
CA SER A 219 -18.47 7.87 3.86
C SER A 219 -17.86 7.40 2.53
N LEU A 220 -16.56 7.65 2.34
CA LEU A 220 -15.81 7.22 1.16
C LEU A 220 -15.66 5.70 1.08
N SER A 221 -15.51 5.01 2.22
CA SER A 221 -15.34 3.55 2.24
C SER A 221 -16.56 2.76 1.76
N ARG A 222 -17.74 3.40 1.68
CA ARG A 222 -18.97 2.84 1.09
C ARG A 222 -18.99 2.94 -0.44
N GLN A 223 -18.02 3.65 -1.03
CA GLN A 223 -17.87 3.75 -2.48
C GLN A 223 -16.94 2.63 -2.96
N SER A 224 -17.20 2.11 -4.17
CA SER A 224 -16.38 1.02 -4.73
C SER A 224 -14.89 1.38 -4.88
N ASP A 225 -14.56 2.65 -5.12
CA ASP A 225 -13.20 3.17 -5.35
C ASP A 225 -12.77 4.15 -4.25
N SER A 226 -12.82 3.69 -2.99
CA SER A 226 -12.36 4.48 -1.84
C SER A 226 -10.84 4.68 -1.87
N PRO A 227 -10.32 5.89 -1.52
CA PRO A 227 -8.88 6.13 -1.39
C PRO A 227 -8.28 5.45 -0.15
N PHE A 228 -9.11 5.19 0.88
CA PHE A 228 -8.72 4.55 2.14
C PHE A 228 -9.54 3.30 2.41
N VAL A 229 -8.92 2.31 3.05
CA VAL A 229 -9.57 1.08 3.50
C VAL A 229 -9.24 0.82 4.97
N GLN A 230 -10.20 0.26 5.69
CA GLN A 230 -9.99 -0.18 7.06
C GLN A 230 -9.54 -1.65 7.06
N SER A 231 -8.43 -1.94 7.75
CA SER A 231 -7.86 -3.26 7.90
C SER A 231 -7.61 -3.52 9.38
N GLY A 232 -8.54 -4.21 10.05
CA GLY A 232 -8.55 -4.29 11.52
C GLY A 232 -8.89 -2.93 12.11
N SER A 233 -8.07 -2.43 13.04
CA SER A 233 -8.21 -1.08 13.59
C SER A 233 -7.63 0.01 12.67
N VAL A 234 -6.78 -0.32 11.70
CA VAL A 234 -5.97 0.67 10.96
C VAL A 234 -6.66 1.14 9.69
N TRP A 235 -6.75 2.45 9.49
CA TRP A 235 -7.08 3.07 8.19
C TRP A 235 -5.81 3.25 7.37
N ARG A 236 -5.83 2.83 6.10
CA ARG A 236 -4.65 2.89 5.22
C ARG A 236 -5.03 3.25 3.78
N LEU A 237 -4.12 3.90 3.07
CA LEU A 237 -4.25 4.15 1.64
C LEU A 237 -4.40 2.84 0.84
N VAL A 238 -5.32 2.86 -0.12
CA VAL A 238 -5.57 1.75 -1.05
C VAL A 238 -4.52 1.67 -2.16
N ASP A 239 -3.92 2.78 -2.54
CA ASP A 239 -2.75 2.82 -3.44
C ASP A 239 -1.98 4.13 -3.14
N PRO A 240 -0.94 4.09 -2.29
CA PRO A 240 -0.24 5.29 -1.86
C PRO A 240 0.35 6.09 -3.02
N VAL A 241 0.98 5.42 -3.99
CA VAL A 241 1.64 6.08 -5.14
C VAL A 241 0.61 6.74 -6.04
N ASP A 242 -0.49 6.06 -6.31
CA ASP A 242 -1.58 6.61 -7.11
C ASP A 242 -2.29 7.79 -6.42
N ALA A 243 -2.57 7.66 -5.12
CA ALA A 243 -3.17 8.73 -4.32
C ALA A 243 -2.24 9.96 -4.26
N ALA A 244 -0.93 9.75 -4.05
CA ALA A 244 0.07 10.80 -4.05
C ALA A 244 0.14 11.53 -5.39
N ARG A 245 0.19 10.79 -6.50
CA ARG A 245 0.17 11.38 -7.85
C ARG A 245 -1.06 12.25 -8.11
N LEU A 246 -2.22 11.87 -7.56
CA LEU A 246 -3.48 12.58 -7.76
C LEU A 246 -3.67 13.78 -6.82
N LEU A 247 -3.16 13.72 -5.59
CA LEU A 247 -3.46 14.70 -4.54
C LEU A 247 -2.30 15.65 -4.22
N LEU A 248 -1.05 15.20 -4.29
CA LEU A 248 0.10 16.07 -3.99
C LEU A 248 0.28 17.26 -4.94
N PRO A 249 -0.20 17.28 -6.20
CA PRO A 249 -0.20 18.50 -7.01
C PRO A 249 -0.95 19.67 -6.35
N GLU A 250 -1.99 19.38 -5.56
CA GLU A 250 -2.83 20.37 -4.86
C GLU A 250 -2.22 20.83 -3.53
N ILE A 251 -1.03 20.35 -3.15
CA ILE A 251 -0.44 20.69 -1.86
C ILE A 251 0.01 22.16 -1.78
N GLY A 252 -0.56 22.87 -0.81
CA GLY A 252 -0.22 24.25 -0.47
C GLY A 252 0.92 24.36 0.55
N GLY A 253 1.60 25.51 0.56
CA GLY A 253 2.76 25.76 1.44
C GLY A 253 2.45 25.68 2.95
N GLU A 254 1.23 26.03 3.38
CA GLU A 254 0.83 25.90 4.78
C GLU A 254 0.74 24.43 5.24
N ILE A 255 0.26 23.53 4.37
CA ILE A 255 0.23 22.09 4.68
C ILE A 255 1.66 21.56 4.83
N VAL A 256 2.58 21.99 3.95
CA VAL A 256 3.99 21.60 4.00
C VAL A 256 4.68 22.07 5.28
N LYS A 257 4.39 23.29 5.76
CA LYS A 257 4.90 23.78 7.06
C LYS A 257 4.38 22.92 8.21
N ARG A 258 3.09 22.62 8.24
CA ARG A 258 2.50 21.75 9.27
C ARG A 258 3.04 20.32 9.20
N TRP A 259 3.33 19.83 7.99
CA TRP A 259 3.92 18.51 7.77
C TRP A 259 5.31 18.39 8.38
N GLN A 260 6.16 19.41 8.23
CA GLN A 260 7.46 19.44 8.89
C GLN A 260 7.32 19.35 10.41
N VAL A 261 6.40 20.14 11.00
CA VAL A 261 6.17 20.13 12.44
C VAL A 261 5.70 18.74 12.90
N LEU A 262 4.75 18.14 12.17
CA LEU A 262 4.30 16.77 12.41
C LEU A 262 5.47 15.78 12.39
N ALA A 263 6.26 15.78 11.32
CA ALA A 263 7.37 14.84 11.12
C ALA A 263 8.38 14.92 12.26
N CYS A 264 8.81 16.13 12.64
CA CYS A 264 9.73 16.30 13.77
C CYS A 264 9.10 15.85 15.10
N ASN A 265 7.86 16.25 15.39
CA ASN A 265 7.21 15.90 16.65
C ASN A 265 6.98 14.39 16.80
N VAL A 266 6.66 13.69 15.72
CA VAL A 266 6.36 12.25 15.72
C VAL A 266 7.63 11.40 15.72
N LEU A 267 8.59 11.73 14.84
CA LEU A 267 9.79 10.92 14.62
C LEU A 267 10.89 11.17 15.66
N LEU A 268 10.89 12.34 16.31
CA LEU A 268 11.80 12.65 17.43
C LEU A 268 11.12 12.50 18.80
N ALA A 269 9.88 12.01 18.87
CA ALA A 269 9.22 11.74 20.14
C ALA A 269 9.99 10.67 20.91
N ALA A 270 10.37 11.00 22.15
CA ALA A 270 11.05 10.07 23.04
C ALA A 270 10.21 8.81 23.30
N ASP A 271 10.86 7.66 23.35
CA ASP A 271 10.26 6.42 23.83
C ASP A 271 10.11 6.45 25.36
N PRO A 272 8.88 6.50 25.92
CA PRO A 272 8.68 6.50 27.37
C PRO A 272 9.07 5.17 28.02
N CYS A 273 9.20 4.08 27.24
CA CYS A 273 9.58 2.77 27.76
C CYS A 273 11.09 2.59 27.90
N ARG A 274 11.90 3.59 27.52
CA ARG A 274 13.37 3.49 27.51
C ARG A 274 13.94 3.17 28.90
N GLU A 275 13.47 3.83 29.94
CA GLU A 275 13.96 3.65 31.31
C GLU A 275 13.29 2.45 32.03
N MET A 276 12.33 1.79 31.40
CA MET A 276 11.60 0.67 32.00
C MET A 276 12.42 -0.62 31.91
N GLU A 277 12.34 -1.44 32.95
CA GLU A 277 12.92 -2.79 32.97
C GLU A 277 12.21 -3.72 31.97
N ALA A 278 12.84 -4.80 31.51
CA ALA A 278 12.29 -5.67 30.47
C ALA A 278 10.88 -6.23 30.78
N SER A 279 10.63 -6.57 32.06
CA SER A 279 9.30 -7.00 32.53
C SER A 279 8.28 -5.87 32.57
N GLU A 280 8.73 -4.64 32.86
CA GLU A 280 7.89 -3.44 32.86
C GLU A 280 7.57 -3.00 31.44
N ARG A 281 8.51 -3.14 30.48
CA ARG A 281 8.26 -2.93 29.04
C ARG A 281 7.24 -3.91 28.50
N LEU A 282 7.39 -5.20 28.80
CA LEU A 282 6.42 -6.20 28.38
C LEU A 282 5.04 -5.91 29.00
N ALA A 283 4.99 -5.50 30.27
CA ALA A 283 3.75 -5.07 30.91
C ALA A 283 3.19 -3.79 30.28
N ALA A 284 4.03 -2.82 29.90
CA ALA A 284 3.63 -1.59 29.23
C ALA A 284 3.05 -1.87 27.83
N GLU A 285 3.67 -2.75 27.05
CA GLU A 285 3.16 -3.20 25.75
C GLU A 285 1.80 -3.91 25.88
N ILE A 286 1.65 -4.80 26.87
CA ILE A 286 0.40 -5.52 27.14
C ILE A 286 -0.69 -4.57 27.67
N CYS A 287 -0.32 -3.62 28.51
CA CYS A 287 -1.24 -2.63 29.11
C CYS A 287 -1.53 -1.43 28.18
N GLY A 288 -0.83 -1.32 27.05
CA GLY A 288 -0.96 -0.20 26.10
C GLY A 288 -0.46 1.14 26.66
N VAL A 289 0.55 1.12 27.53
CA VAL A 289 1.28 2.32 27.97
C VAL A 289 2.17 2.76 26.82
N ASN A 290 1.60 3.50 25.88
CA ASN A 290 2.28 3.89 24.65
C ASN A 290 3.07 5.18 24.83
N SER A 291 4.17 5.29 24.09
CA SER A 291 4.66 6.55 23.54
C SER A 291 3.48 7.43 23.13
N GLY A 292 3.59 8.74 23.35
CA GLY A 292 2.52 9.68 22.98
C GLY A 292 2.05 9.57 21.52
N CYS A 293 2.79 8.87 20.65
CA CYS A 293 2.46 8.50 19.29
C CYS A 293 2.49 6.97 19.10
N SER A 294 1.55 6.40 18.36
CA SER A 294 1.55 4.98 17.98
C SER A 294 2.68 4.64 17.00
N GLY A 295 3.14 3.38 17.02
CA GLY A 295 4.11 2.88 16.05
C GLY A 295 3.59 2.94 14.61
N THR A 296 2.28 2.74 14.42
CA THR A 296 1.59 2.88 13.12
C THR A 296 1.74 4.30 12.57
N LEU A 297 1.41 5.33 13.37
CA LEU A 297 1.53 6.72 12.95
C LEU A 297 3.00 7.08 12.69
N ARG A 298 3.91 6.68 13.58
CA ARG A 298 5.36 6.94 13.43
C ARG A 298 5.90 6.40 12.12
N HIS A 299 5.64 5.13 11.84
CA HIS A 299 6.08 4.47 10.62
C HIS A 299 5.54 5.14 9.36
N HIS A 300 4.24 5.45 9.34
CA HIS A 300 3.62 5.99 8.14
C HIS A 300 3.92 7.47 7.91
N VAL A 301 4.30 8.24 8.94
CA VAL A 301 4.90 9.57 8.76
C VAL A 301 6.26 9.49 8.07
N ALA A 302 7.10 8.50 8.42
CA ALA A 302 8.35 8.25 7.70
C ALA A 302 8.11 7.74 6.28
N GLU A 303 7.14 6.85 6.09
CA GLU A 303 6.76 6.33 4.76
C GLU A 303 6.22 7.48 3.88
N GLY A 304 5.50 8.42 4.46
CA GLY A 304 5.03 9.64 3.79
C GLY A 304 6.16 10.49 3.21
N LEU A 305 7.31 10.58 3.90
CA LEU A 305 8.50 11.27 3.38
C LEU A 305 9.05 10.56 2.14
N ALA A 306 9.20 9.22 2.20
CA ALA A 306 9.66 8.42 1.08
C ALA A 306 8.68 8.48 -0.11
N LEU A 307 7.38 8.38 0.17
CA LEU A 307 6.32 8.49 -0.83
C LEU A 307 6.35 9.84 -1.55
N ALA A 308 6.49 10.93 -0.80
CA ALA A 308 6.56 12.28 -1.36
C ALA A 308 7.83 12.48 -2.22
N ALA A 309 8.98 11.96 -1.79
CA ALA A 309 10.22 12.03 -2.54
C ALA A 309 10.12 11.38 -3.93
N VAL A 310 9.41 10.25 -4.03
CA VAL A 310 9.22 9.51 -5.29
C VAL A 310 8.07 10.06 -6.14
N SER A 311 7.07 10.69 -5.51
CA SER A 311 5.81 11.05 -6.19
C SER A 311 5.72 12.54 -6.57
N SER A 312 6.60 13.40 -6.05
CA SER A 312 6.53 14.85 -6.28
C SER A 312 7.89 15.54 -6.22
N ASP A 313 8.44 15.88 -7.39
CA ASP A 313 9.70 16.66 -7.51
C ASP A 313 9.63 17.99 -6.75
N LYS A 314 8.44 18.60 -6.67
CA LYS A 314 8.20 19.85 -5.92
C LYS A 314 8.47 19.70 -4.43
N LEU A 315 8.22 18.52 -3.86
CA LEU A 315 8.38 18.27 -2.42
C LEU A 315 9.77 17.74 -2.04
N VAL A 316 10.58 17.30 -3.01
CA VAL A 316 11.92 16.77 -2.75
C VAL A 316 12.78 17.71 -1.89
N PRO A 317 12.86 19.04 -2.16
CA PRO A 317 13.64 19.94 -1.31
C PRO A 317 13.17 19.94 0.15
N GLU A 318 11.86 19.87 0.38
CA GLU A 318 11.32 19.86 1.74
C GLU A 318 11.47 18.54 2.46
N VAL A 319 11.36 17.42 1.73
CA VAL A 319 11.68 16.10 2.26
C VAL A 319 13.13 16.06 2.73
N ARG A 320 14.07 16.48 1.87
CA ARG A 320 15.50 16.54 2.21
C ARG A 320 15.75 17.41 3.43
N ARG A 321 15.08 18.57 3.53
CA ARG A 321 15.18 19.47 4.67
C ARG A 321 14.64 18.85 5.96
N ILE A 322 13.51 18.14 5.91
CA ILE A 322 12.94 17.42 7.07
C ILE A 322 13.90 16.30 7.50
N VAL A 323 14.33 15.44 6.57
CA VAL A 323 15.26 14.33 6.87
C VAL A 323 16.57 14.86 7.45
N GLY A 324 17.14 15.92 6.86
CA GLY A 324 18.35 16.56 7.38
C GLY A 324 18.18 17.08 8.81
N GLN A 325 17.03 17.67 9.14
CA GLN A 325 16.73 18.13 10.50
C GLN A 325 16.60 16.95 11.49
N LEU A 326 15.94 15.87 11.09
CA LEU A 326 15.77 14.66 11.90
C LEU A 326 17.13 14.03 12.23
N LEU A 327 17.95 13.81 11.20
CA LEU A 327 19.28 13.22 11.35
C LEU A 327 20.21 14.14 12.15
N SER A 328 20.21 15.44 11.88
CA SER A 328 21.03 16.40 12.65
C SER A 328 20.67 16.40 14.13
N SER A 329 19.37 16.34 14.45
CA SER A 329 18.91 16.26 15.84
C SER A 329 19.33 14.95 16.51
N ALA A 330 19.14 13.82 15.81
CA ALA A 330 19.53 12.50 16.31
C ALA A 330 21.04 12.38 16.58
N PHE A 331 21.88 12.94 15.70
CA PHE A 331 23.35 12.92 15.85
C PHE A 331 23.91 14.02 16.76
N ALA A 332 23.10 14.99 17.17
CA ALA A 332 23.48 16.01 18.15
C ALA A 332 23.32 15.50 19.60
N ASP A 333 22.47 14.51 19.82
CA ASP A 333 22.32 13.84 21.11
C ASP A 333 23.51 12.92 21.40
N SER A 334 24.43 13.38 22.26
CA SER A 334 25.63 12.63 22.63
C SER A 334 25.34 11.31 23.33
N THR A 335 24.13 11.11 23.87
CA THR A 335 23.74 9.84 24.50
C THR A 335 23.35 8.77 23.48
N GLY A 336 23.10 9.16 22.22
CA GLY A 336 22.65 8.26 21.15
C GLY A 336 21.22 7.75 21.30
N ASN A 337 20.50 8.29 22.26
CA ASN A 337 19.14 7.90 22.60
C ASN A 337 18.16 8.29 21.48
N MET A 338 18.19 9.55 21.02
CA MET A 338 17.36 10.00 19.90
C MET A 338 17.61 9.17 18.64
N LEU A 339 18.86 8.81 18.37
CA LEU A 339 19.21 7.94 17.25
C LEU A 339 18.63 6.53 17.42
N ALA A 340 18.64 5.99 18.64
CA ALA A 340 18.04 4.69 18.93
C ALA A 340 16.51 4.69 18.75
N ASP A 341 15.82 5.77 19.13
CA ASP A 341 14.36 5.89 18.93
C ASP A 341 14.00 6.07 17.45
N LEU A 342 14.84 6.80 16.71
CA LEU A 342 14.68 7.00 15.26
C LEU A 342 15.06 5.75 14.45
N ALA A 343 15.83 4.83 15.05
CA ALA A 343 16.43 3.69 14.35
C ALA A 343 15.45 2.90 13.49
N PRO A 344 14.24 2.52 13.97
CA PRO A 344 13.27 1.77 13.17
C PRO A 344 12.89 2.44 11.84
N GLU A 345 12.94 3.78 11.78
CA GLU A 345 12.53 4.56 10.61
C GLU A 345 13.71 4.97 9.71
N LEU A 346 14.96 4.70 10.10
CA LEU A 346 16.14 5.02 9.29
C LEU A 346 16.09 4.45 7.87
N PRO A 347 15.58 3.23 7.60
CA PRO A 347 15.43 2.74 6.23
C PRO A 347 14.54 3.61 5.35
N LEU A 348 13.45 4.15 5.90
CA LEU A 348 12.53 5.03 5.16
C LEU A 348 13.13 6.43 4.98
N LEU A 349 13.88 6.94 5.96
CA LEU A 349 14.62 8.20 5.81
C LEU A 349 15.73 8.09 4.76
N ALA A 350 16.41 6.94 4.70
CA ALA A 350 17.39 6.65 3.67
C ALA A 350 16.75 6.62 2.27
N GLU A 351 15.58 6.01 2.12
CA GLU A 351 14.82 6.04 0.86
C GLU A 351 14.35 7.46 0.50
N ALA A 352 13.91 8.24 1.48
CA ALA A 352 13.37 9.59 1.28
C ALA A 352 14.44 10.63 0.87
N ALA A 353 15.64 10.55 1.43
CA ALA A 353 16.76 11.44 1.10
C ALA A 353 18.12 10.71 1.14
N PRO A 354 18.43 9.86 0.14
CA PRO A 354 19.61 9.00 0.16
C PRO A 354 20.92 9.76 0.35
N SER A 355 21.13 10.85 -0.39
CA SER A 355 22.36 11.63 -0.34
C SER A 355 22.59 12.28 1.04
N ASP A 356 21.54 12.88 1.62
CA ASP A 356 21.62 13.53 2.93
C ASP A 356 21.82 12.49 4.04
N PHE A 357 21.21 11.32 3.92
CA PHE A 357 21.39 10.19 4.82
C PHE A 357 22.84 9.67 4.83
N LEU A 358 23.40 9.38 3.65
CA LEU A 358 24.80 8.94 3.50
C LEU A 358 25.78 10.00 4.04
N THR A 359 25.53 11.28 3.75
CA THR A 359 26.34 12.40 4.24
C THR A 359 26.35 12.46 5.77
N ALA A 360 25.17 12.34 6.40
CA ALA A 360 25.05 12.38 7.85
C ALA A 360 25.80 11.24 8.54
N ILE A 361 25.71 10.02 7.99
CA ILE A 361 26.43 8.85 8.53
C ILE A 361 27.93 9.03 8.37
N THR A 362 28.39 9.44 7.18
CA THR A 362 29.81 9.69 6.92
C THR A 362 30.37 10.68 7.95
N ALA A 363 29.67 11.80 8.17
CA ALA A 363 30.08 12.82 9.12
C ALA A 363 30.11 12.33 10.58
N ASP A 364 29.27 11.35 10.96
CA ASP A 364 29.33 10.74 12.30
C ASP A 364 30.47 9.74 12.43
N LEU A 365 30.74 8.93 11.40
CA LEU A 365 31.85 7.97 11.39
C LEU A 365 33.23 8.64 11.47
N ASP A 366 33.37 9.86 10.94
CA ASP A 366 34.59 10.66 11.02
C ASP A 366 34.85 11.23 12.42
N ARG A 367 33.90 11.12 13.36
CA ARG A 367 34.08 11.60 14.74
C ARG A 367 35.00 10.66 15.51
N PRO A 368 35.79 11.17 16.49
CA PRO A 368 36.57 10.30 17.38
C PRO A 368 35.74 9.30 18.16
N ALA A 369 34.49 9.66 18.49
CA ALA A 369 33.49 8.81 19.11
C ALA A 369 32.18 8.90 18.31
N PRO A 370 31.98 8.05 17.30
CA PRO A 370 30.75 8.04 16.50
C PRO A 370 29.52 7.69 17.34
N ILE A 371 28.44 8.46 17.20
CA ILE A 371 27.18 8.23 17.91
C ILE A 371 26.52 6.94 17.42
N ILE A 372 26.70 6.57 16.15
CA ILE A 372 26.18 5.30 15.60
C ILE A 372 26.65 4.08 16.40
N ARG A 373 27.81 4.14 17.05
CA ARG A 373 28.30 3.05 17.90
C ARG A 373 27.33 2.73 19.04
N THR A 374 26.56 3.69 19.53
CA THR A 374 25.57 3.50 20.61
C THR A 374 24.40 2.60 20.21
N LEU A 375 24.19 2.37 18.90
CA LEU A 375 23.17 1.44 18.40
C LEU A 375 23.57 -0.02 18.61
N PHE A 376 24.85 -0.32 18.83
CA PHE A 376 25.37 -1.66 19.10
C PHE A 376 25.32 -1.96 20.60
N LYS A 377 24.18 -2.46 21.07
CA LYS A 377 23.91 -2.72 22.50
C LYS A 377 24.21 -4.18 22.92
N ASP A 378 24.88 -4.94 22.07
CA ASP A 378 25.06 -6.40 22.22
C ASP A 378 26.25 -6.83 23.07
N ALA A 379 27.15 -5.90 23.40
CA ALA A 379 28.44 -6.26 24.00
C ALA A 379 28.33 -6.69 25.48
N ASP A 380 27.29 -6.26 26.20
CA ASP A 380 27.12 -6.56 27.62
C ASP A 380 26.32 -7.85 27.83
N ALA A 381 27.01 -8.98 27.71
CA ALA A 381 26.47 -10.33 27.90
C ALA A 381 25.87 -10.60 29.30
N SER A 382 26.04 -9.71 30.28
CA SER A 382 25.44 -9.82 31.62
C SER A 382 23.97 -9.40 31.68
N ASN A 383 23.44 -8.73 30.64
CA ASN A 383 22.07 -8.22 30.58
C ASN A 383 21.24 -8.91 29.49
N PHE A 384 21.41 -10.24 29.33
CA PHE A 384 20.50 -11.08 28.53
C PHE A 384 19.12 -11.20 29.22
N SER A 385 18.42 -10.08 29.31
CA SER A 385 17.00 -10.03 29.63
C SER A 385 16.21 -10.33 28.37
N PHE A 386 15.19 -11.19 28.47
CA PHE A 386 14.20 -11.40 27.40
C PHE A 386 13.67 -10.02 26.95
N GLY A 387 13.91 -9.65 25.68
CA GLY A 387 13.41 -8.40 25.09
C GLY A 387 14.44 -7.31 24.77
N SER A 388 15.73 -7.47 25.13
CA SER A 388 16.76 -6.53 24.67
C SER A 388 17.02 -6.72 23.17
N SER A 389 16.60 -5.77 22.33
CA SER A 389 16.97 -5.71 20.92
C SER A 389 18.00 -4.61 20.70
N SER A 390 19.03 -4.90 19.89
CA SER A 390 19.98 -3.88 19.50
C SER A 390 19.46 -3.13 18.27
N PRO A 391 19.47 -1.79 18.26
CA PRO A 391 18.97 -1.00 17.14
C PRO A 391 19.79 -1.05 15.83
N HIS A 392 21.03 -1.55 15.89
CA HIS A 392 21.97 -1.55 14.77
C HIS A 392 21.48 -2.26 13.47
N PRO A 393 20.58 -3.27 13.49
CA PRO A 393 20.07 -3.86 12.26
C PRO A 393 19.26 -2.90 11.38
N ASN A 394 18.72 -1.83 11.95
CA ASN A 394 17.98 -0.84 11.16
C ASN A 394 18.89 0.03 10.29
N ILE A 395 20.05 0.47 10.83
CA ILE A 395 21.03 1.24 10.04
C ILE A 395 21.69 0.38 8.96
N GLN A 396 21.93 -0.90 9.26
CA GLN A 396 22.38 -1.87 8.24
C GLN A 396 21.37 -1.99 7.11
N ARG A 397 20.08 -2.21 7.45
CA ARG A 397 19.02 -2.35 6.45
C ARG A 397 18.85 -1.10 5.60
N ALA A 398 18.98 0.08 6.20
CA ALA A 398 18.95 1.35 5.49
C ALA A 398 20.06 1.42 4.41
N LEU A 399 21.30 1.08 4.78
CA LEU A 399 22.41 1.06 3.83
C LEU A 399 22.29 -0.08 2.80
N GLU A 400 21.81 -1.26 3.20
CA GLU A 400 21.52 -2.36 2.27
C GLU A 400 20.51 -1.95 1.20
N TYR A 401 19.47 -1.19 1.55
CA TYR A 401 18.49 -0.68 0.59
C TYR A 401 19.13 0.26 -0.42
N LEU A 402 19.97 1.18 0.05
CA LEU A 402 20.71 2.09 -0.83
C LEU A 402 21.72 1.35 -1.72
N CYS A 403 22.28 0.24 -1.25
CA CYS A 403 23.14 -0.59 -2.07
C CYS A 403 22.43 -1.10 -3.32
N TRP A 404 21.10 -1.28 -3.36
CA TRP A 404 20.41 -1.73 -4.58
C TRP A 404 20.22 -0.63 -5.64
N SER A 405 20.65 0.60 -5.35
CA SER A 405 20.75 1.67 -6.34
C SER A 405 22.16 1.72 -6.92
N GLU A 406 22.28 1.74 -8.25
CA GLU A 406 23.58 1.92 -8.93
C GLU A 406 24.25 3.23 -8.52
N GLU A 407 23.45 4.28 -8.30
CA GLU A 407 23.92 5.61 -7.91
C GLU A 407 24.55 5.62 -6.51
N TYR A 408 23.95 4.88 -5.56
CA TYR A 408 24.32 4.95 -4.13
C TYR A 408 25.14 3.74 -3.65
N TYR A 409 25.36 2.75 -4.51
CA TYR A 409 26.00 1.50 -4.13
C TYR A 409 27.39 1.70 -3.51
N GLY A 410 28.25 2.47 -4.17
CA GLY A 410 29.64 2.66 -3.73
C GLY A 410 29.72 3.25 -2.32
N ASP A 411 29.03 4.36 -2.11
CA ASP A 411 29.02 5.06 -0.81
C ASP A 411 28.35 4.20 0.28
N ALA A 412 27.20 3.58 0.00
CA ALA A 412 26.50 2.75 0.96
C ALA A 412 27.32 1.50 1.37
N ALA A 413 28.00 0.85 0.41
CA ALA A 413 28.85 -0.30 0.68
C ALA A 413 30.09 0.10 1.52
N MET A 414 30.68 1.26 1.25
CA MET A 414 31.78 1.79 2.07
C MET A 414 31.34 2.10 3.50
N LEU A 415 30.13 2.65 3.68
CA LEU A 415 29.59 2.88 5.02
C LEU A 415 29.26 1.56 5.75
N LEU A 416 28.78 0.53 5.05
CA LEU A 416 28.65 -0.81 5.65
C LEU A 416 29.99 -1.37 6.12
N ALA A 417 31.07 -1.17 5.34
CA ALA A 417 32.43 -1.54 5.76
C ALA A 417 32.89 -0.73 6.99
N GLY A 418 32.59 0.57 7.01
CA GLY A 418 32.84 1.44 8.18
C GLY A 418 32.11 0.96 9.43
N LEU A 419 30.84 0.57 9.30
CA LEU A 419 30.07 -0.03 10.40
C LEU A 419 30.66 -1.36 10.85
N ALA A 420 31.12 -2.21 9.92
CA ALA A 420 31.76 -3.47 10.25
C ALA A 420 33.08 -3.27 11.03
N ALA A 421 33.81 -2.18 10.78
CA ALA A 421 35.01 -1.83 11.54
C ALA A 421 34.70 -1.27 12.94
N LEU A 422 33.55 -0.60 13.11
CA LEU A 422 33.08 -0.09 14.41
C LEU A 422 32.39 -1.15 15.28
N ASP A 423 31.98 -2.25 14.66
CA ASP A 423 31.25 -3.34 15.29
C ASP A 423 32.03 -3.92 16.50
N PRO A 424 31.51 -3.85 17.74
CA PRO A 424 32.16 -4.41 18.94
C PRO A 424 32.02 -5.95 19.07
N GLY A 425 31.39 -6.62 18.10
CA GLY A 425 30.90 -7.99 18.20
C GLY A 425 29.51 -8.07 18.83
N GLY A 426 29.01 -9.30 18.99
CA GLY A 426 27.68 -9.55 19.54
C GLY A 426 27.04 -10.80 18.98
N ARG A 427 25.84 -11.14 19.45
CA ARG A 427 25.04 -12.27 18.95
C ARG A 427 23.61 -11.91 18.56
N LEU A 428 23.18 -10.67 18.78
CA LEU A 428 21.82 -10.24 18.42
C LEU A 428 21.84 -9.62 17.03
N GLY A 429 20.96 -10.10 16.15
CA GLY A 429 20.84 -9.58 14.79
C GLY A 429 21.99 -9.98 13.84
N GLU A 430 21.78 -9.67 12.56
CA GLU A 430 22.77 -9.78 11.49
C GLU A 430 23.86 -8.71 11.67
N ARG A 431 25.12 -8.98 11.28
CA ARG A 431 26.23 -8.02 11.46
C ARG A 431 26.48 -7.22 10.18
N PRO A 432 27.12 -6.03 10.25
CA PRO A 432 27.28 -5.20 9.06
C PRO A 432 28.14 -5.88 7.99
N ILE A 433 29.03 -6.79 8.40
CA ILE A 433 29.83 -7.60 7.47
C ILE A 433 28.98 -8.58 6.66
N ASP A 434 27.91 -9.12 7.24
CA ASP A 434 26.99 -10.05 6.56
C ASP A 434 26.21 -9.30 5.48
N SER A 435 25.69 -8.11 5.82
CA SER A 435 25.07 -7.17 4.88
C SER A 435 26.00 -6.83 3.71
N LEU A 436 27.27 -6.51 3.99
CA LEU A 436 28.27 -6.18 2.97
C LEU A 436 28.54 -7.35 2.03
N GLN A 437 28.69 -8.57 2.56
CA GLN A 437 28.85 -9.78 1.75
C GLN A 437 27.63 -10.04 0.85
N LYS A 438 26.43 -9.88 1.40
CA LYS A 438 25.18 -10.07 0.67
C LYS A 438 25.03 -9.10 -0.50
N VAL A 439 25.26 -7.80 -0.28
CA VAL A 439 25.11 -6.80 -1.35
C VAL A 439 26.20 -6.93 -2.42
N THR A 440 27.45 -7.22 -2.03
CA THR A 440 28.55 -7.42 -2.99
C THR A 440 28.33 -8.66 -3.86
N ALA A 441 27.92 -9.80 -3.28
CA ALA A 441 27.57 -11.00 -4.04
C ALA A 441 26.36 -10.76 -4.97
N GLY A 442 25.35 -10.05 -4.49
CA GLY A 442 24.18 -9.67 -5.28
C GLY A 442 24.54 -8.85 -6.53
N TRP A 443 25.38 -7.82 -6.35
CA TRP A 443 25.84 -6.97 -7.46
C TRP A 443 26.69 -7.70 -8.47
N ILE A 444 27.59 -8.58 -8.04
CA ILE A 444 28.42 -9.39 -8.96
C ILE A 444 27.52 -10.23 -9.87
N ASN A 445 26.47 -10.86 -9.32
CA ASN A 445 25.54 -11.68 -10.08
C ASN A 445 24.70 -10.86 -11.07
N GLN A 446 24.19 -9.69 -10.66
CA GLN A 446 23.43 -8.81 -11.54
C GLN A 446 24.29 -8.25 -12.68
N SER A 447 25.51 -7.82 -12.35
CA SER A 447 26.47 -7.32 -13.32
C SER A 447 26.81 -8.41 -14.33
N ALA A 448 27.18 -9.62 -13.89
CA ALA A 448 27.49 -10.76 -14.75
C ALA A 448 26.33 -11.16 -15.69
N GLY A 449 25.08 -11.08 -15.23
CA GLY A 449 23.88 -11.30 -16.05
C GLY A 449 23.65 -10.21 -17.12
N ALA A 450 24.06 -8.97 -16.84
CA ALA A 450 24.02 -7.89 -17.84
C ALA A 450 25.06 -8.09 -18.96
N TRP A 451 26.22 -8.71 -18.65
CA TRP A 451 27.23 -9.05 -19.66
C TRP A 451 26.80 -10.17 -20.61
N THR A 452 26.09 -11.20 -20.11
CA THR A 452 25.55 -12.28 -20.98
C THR A 452 24.43 -11.80 -21.90
N THR A 453 23.74 -10.70 -21.56
CA THR A 453 22.71 -10.09 -22.42
C THR A 453 23.29 -9.08 -23.42
N ARG A 454 24.58 -8.74 -23.33
CA ARG A 454 25.32 -7.88 -24.26
C ARG A 454 26.50 -8.61 -24.91
N SER A 455 26.29 -9.83 -25.41
CA SER A 455 27.17 -10.37 -26.46
C SER A 455 26.73 -9.78 -27.80
N PRO A 456 27.50 -8.90 -28.45
CA PRO A 456 27.27 -8.58 -29.84
C PRO A 456 27.53 -9.84 -30.64
N SER A 457 26.63 -10.16 -31.56
CA SER A 457 26.95 -10.96 -32.73
C SER A 457 28.17 -10.35 -33.41
N LEU A 458 29.35 -10.84 -33.09
CA LEU A 458 30.57 -10.60 -33.84
C LEU A 458 30.63 -11.66 -34.92
N SER A 459 30.33 -11.20 -36.13
CA SER A 459 30.59 -11.87 -37.39
C SER A 459 32.03 -12.40 -37.47
N ARG A 460 32.16 -13.69 -37.79
CA ARG A 460 32.95 -14.21 -38.91
C ARG A 460 32.49 -15.60 -39.29
#